data_AF-A0A6S7IXY4-F1
#
_entry.id   AF-A0A6S7IXY4-F1
#
_cell.length_a   1.000
_cell.length_b   1.000
_cell.length_c   1.000
_cell.angle_alpha   90.00
_cell.angle_beta   90.00
_cell.angle_gamma   90.00
#
_symmetry.space_group_name_H-M   'P 1'
#
loop_
_entity.id
_entity.type
_entity.pdbx_description
1 polymer ?
#
loop_
_entity_poly.entity_id
_entity_poly.type
_entity_poly.pdbx_seq_one_letter_code
_entity_poly.pdbx_strand_id
1 'polypeptide(L)'
;IDECRISCACSGGQECVNWPGSYQCQGLPELAKIGFEHSLYPVTEDSSSVEICLDVKNSQEPISGWITTNGGAAVTGADYLSIREVVNITDPQESTCYTIPILDDDEFEGNETFSVVLTLNANVSGVQESYDEATVIIVDDDDPTRIGFEYSLYSVAEDSGSVQICLDINSVTNFHGLITTNDGTAVTGADYLSILEIVNTSVSQESTCYTIQILDDDEIEGNETFNVVLTLNANVSSVPIIQDKATVIIVDNDDVDECELEIHNCDVNAECINIIGSYECACNEGYSGDGINCTSRWPIDTLNILVNVMHHI
;
A
#
# COMPACT_ATOMS: atom_id res chain seq x y z
N ILE A 1 2.92 -59.34 60.04
CA ILE A 1 4.06 -58.76 59.31
C ILE A 1 3.46 -58.25 58.02
N ASP A 2 2.86 -57.06 58.10
CA ASP A 2 2.37 -56.34 56.93
C ASP A 2 3.04 -54.97 57.04
N GLU A 3 4.03 -54.72 56.18
CA GLU A 3 4.61 -53.39 56.03
C GLU A 3 3.51 -52.47 55.50
N CYS A 4 3.00 -51.57 56.34
CA CYS A 4 2.21 -50.42 55.88
C CYS A 4 3.07 -49.61 54.92
N ARG A 5 2.94 -49.85 53.61
CA ARG A 5 3.40 -48.90 52.59
C ARG A 5 2.54 -47.66 52.69
N ILE A 6 3.08 -46.61 53.31
CA ILE A 6 2.48 -45.27 53.24
C ILE A 6 2.72 -44.78 51.80
N SER A 7 1.69 -44.83 50.95
CA SER A 7 1.73 -44.25 49.60
C SER A 7 1.25 -42.79 49.67
N CYS A 8 2.06 -41.82 49.24
CA CYS A 8 1.52 -40.50 48.93
C CYS A 8 0.59 -40.61 47.71
N ALA A 9 -0.57 -39.94 47.76
CA ALA A 9 -1.38 -39.70 46.57
C ALA A 9 -0.97 -38.34 45.97
N CYS A 10 0.10 -38.33 45.19
CA CYS A 10 0.58 -37.10 44.53
C CYS A 10 -0.14 -36.87 43.20
N SER A 11 -0.33 -35.59 42.83
CA SER A 11 -0.94 -35.19 41.56
C SER A 11 0.05 -35.41 40.41
N GLY A 12 -0.43 -35.40 39.15
CA GLY A 12 0.46 -35.47 37.99
C GLY A 12 1.52 -34.36 38.03
N GLY A 13 2.78 -34.71 37.82
CA GLY A 13 3.92 -33.77 37.91
C GLY A 13 4.59 -33.69 39.29
N GLN A 14 4.28 -34.59 40.22
CA GLN A 14 4.87 -34.61 41.57
C GLN A 14 5.41 -36.00 41.94
N GLU A 15 6.46 -36.05 42.76
CA GLU A 15 7.02 -37.27 43.37
C GLU A 15 6.88 -37.26 44.90
N CYS A 16 6.80 -38.45 45.50
CA CYS A 16 6.68 -38.63 46.95
C CYS A 16 8.07 -38.78 47.56
N VAL A 17 8.52 -37.78 48.33
CA VAL A 17 9.88 -37.74 48.91
C VAL A 17 9.80 -38.00 50.42
N ASN A 18 10.75 -38.77 50.95
CA ASN A 18 10.84 -39.10 52.37
C ASN A 18 11.69 -38.05 53.10
N TRP A 19 11.03 -37.19 53.87
CA TRP A 19 11.65 -36.26 54.81
C TRP A 19 11.70 -36.89 56.21
N PRO A 20 12.65 -36.52 57.10
CA PRO A 20 12.78 -37.13 58.42
C PRO A 20 11.47 -37.03 59.23
N GLY A 21 10.65 -38.08 59.18
CA GLY A 21 9.35 -38.16 59.86
C GLY A 21 8.10 -37.79 59.03
N SER A 22 8.19 -37.46 57.74
CA SER A 22 7.02 -37.19 56.89
C SER A 22 7.24 -37.52 55.40
N TYR A 23 6.17 -37.95 54.72
CA TYR A 23 6.16 -38.09 53.26
C TYR A 23 5.45 -36.88 52.65
N GLN A 24 6.09 -36.18 51.72
CA GLN A 24 5.54 -35.00 51.06
C GLN A 24 5.60 -35.15 49.54
N CYS A 25 4.60 -34.61 48.84
CA CYS A 25 4.63 -34.49 47.38
C CYS A 25 5.45 -33.26 47.00
N GLN A 26 6.55 -33.47 46.29
CA GLN A 26 7.38 -32.41 45.71
C GLN A 26 7.12 -32.37 44.20
N GLY A 27 7.15 -31.19 43.60
CA GLY A 27 7.11 -31.09 42.12
C GLY A 27 8.30 -31.84 41.52
N LEU A 28 8.07 -32.57 40.43
CA LEU A 28 9.16 -33.10 39.62
C LEU A 28 10.06 -31.92 39.17
N PRO A 29 11.38 -32.08 39.15
CA PRO A 29 12.26 -31.05 38.61
C PRO A 29 11.80 -30.70 37.18
N GLU A 30 11.54 -29.42 36.90
CA GLU A 30 11.33 -29.00 35.51
C GLU A 30 12.60 -29.30 34.73
N LEU A 31 12.46 -29.99 33.59
CA LEU A 31 13.59 -30.30 32.74
C LEU A 31 14.23 -29.00 32.26
N ALA A 32 15.56 -28.99 32.18
CA ALA A 32 16.29 -27.91 31.55
C ALA A 32 15.83 -27.78 30.09
N LYS A 33 15.64 -26.56 29.60
CA LYS A 33 15.24 -26.29 28.22
C LYS A 33 16.18 -25.30 27.57
N ILE A 34 16.45 -25.51 26.29
CA ILE A 34 17.13 -24.53 25.44
C ILE A 34 16.45 -24.47 24.08
N GLY A 35 16.42 -23.30 23.48
CA GLY A 35 15.99 -23.11 22.09
C GLY A 35 16.09 -21.65 21.70
N PHE A 36 15.78 -21.37 20.44
CA PHE A 36 15.61 -19.98 19.99
C PHE A 36 14.46 -19.30 20.73
N GLU A 37 14.61 -18.01 21.03
CA GLU A 37 13.58 -17.21 21.70
C GLU A 37 12.30 -17.11 20.84
N HIS A 38 12.49 -17.08 19.51
CA HIS A 38 11.42 -17.06 18.53
C HIS A 38 11.65 -18.15 17.48
N SER A 39 10.57 -18.65 16.88
CA SER A 39 10.65 -19.54 15.73
C SER A 39 10.84 -18.79 14.40
N LEU A 40 10.67 -17.46 14.41
CA LEU A 40 10.70 -16.60 13.23
C LEU A 40 11.36 -15.26 13.53
N TYR A 41 12.31 -14.86 12.70
CA TYR A 41 13.02 -13.58 12.79
C TYR A 41 12.94 -12.84 11.44
N PRO A 42 12.04 -11.87 11.27
CA PRO A 42 12.04 -11.00 10.10
C PRO A 42 13.17 -9.96 10.21
N VAL A 43 13.87 -9.70 9.12
CA VAL A 43 14.92 -8.70 9.01
C VAL A 43 14.83 -8.05 7.63
N THR A 44 15.02 -6.74 7.52
CA THR A 44 15.14 -6.07 6.21
C THR A 44 16.54 -6.27 5.66
N GLU A 45 16.69 -6.29 4.35
CA GLU A 45 17.98 -6.55 3.71
C GLU A 45 19.02 -5.49 4.06
N ASP A 46 18.62 -4.22 4.10
CA ASP A 46 19.41 -3.07 4.58
C ASP A 46 19.86 -3.12 6.06
N SER A 47 19.38 -4.09 6.86
CA SER A 47 19.67 -4.15 8.30
C SER A 47 21.12 -4.57 8.61
N SER A 48 21.93 -4.96 7.62
CA SER A 48 23.31 -5.46 7.71
C SER A 48 23.53 -6.75 8.52
N SER A 49 22.66 -7.04 9.49
CA SER A 49 22.66 -8.28 10.27
C SER A 49 21.33 -8.51 10.98
N VAL A 50 21.03 -9.77 11.28
CA VAL A 50 19.94 -10.19 12.19
C VAL A 50 20.53 -10.72 13.49
N GLU A 51 19.92 -10.35 14.63
CA GLU A 51 20.27 -10.88 15.95
C GLU A 51 19.31 -12.01 16.35
N ILE A 52 19.86 -13.15 16.74
CA ILE A 52 19.12 -14.35 17.15
C ILE A 52 19.57 -14.79 18.54
N CYS A 53 18.64 -14.82 19.48
CA CYS A 53 18.90 -15.14 20.89
C CYS A 53 18.41 -16.55 21.25
N LEU A 54 19.21 -17.23 22.08
CA LEU A 54 18.81 -18.48 22.73
C LEU A 54 18.20 -18.20 24.10
N ASP A 55 17.05 -18.81 24.38
CA ASP A 55 16.39 -18.83 25.68
C ASP A 55 16.76 -20.14 26.41
N VAL A 56 17.30 -20.02 27.63
CA VAL A 56 17.67 -21.14 28.49
C VAL A 56 16.84 -21.10 29.76
N LYS A 57 16.18 -22.21 30.08
CA LYS A 57 15.38 -22.37 31.31
C LYS A 57 15.86 -23.55 32.12
N ASN A 58 15.95 -23.35 33.43
CA ASN A 58 16.14 -24.41 34.41
C ASN A 58 17.41 -25.28 34.22
N SER A 59 18.44 -24.78 33.51
CA SER A 59 19.72 -25.52 33.44
C SER A 59 20.47 -25.45 34.77
N GLN A 60 21.18 -26.52 35.12
CA GLN A 60 22.08 -26.56 36.30
C GLN A 60 23.50 -26.97 35.90
N GLU A 61 23.66 -27.42 34.66
CA GLU A 61 24.92 -27.84 34.05
C GLU A 61 25.22 -26.94 32.84
N PRO A 62 26.50 -26.74 32.47
CA PRO A 62 26.84 -26.00 31.28
C PRO A 62 26.26 -26.64 30.02
N ILE A 63 25.65 -25.83 29.16
CA ILE A 63 25.15 -26.29 27.85
C ILE A 63 26.18 -25.96 26.79
N SER A 64 26.55 -26.94 25.98
CA SER A 64 27.49 -26.75 24.89
C SER A 64 26.98 -27.34 23.59
N GLY A 65 27.27 -26.66 22.48
CA GLY A 65 26.80 -27.01 21.15
C GLY A 65 27.32 -26.05 20.10
N TRP A 66 26.61 -25.94 18.99
CA TRP A 66 26.86 -24.93 17.97
C TRP A 66 25.56 -24.50 17.29
N ILE A 67 25.59 -23.29 16.74
CA ILE A 67 24.58 -22.80 15.80
C ILE A 67 25.18 -22.85 14.39
N THR A 68 24.40 -23.35 13.44
CA THR A 68 24.73 -23.30 12.02
C THR A 68 23.55 -22.79 11.22
N THR A 69 23.81 -21.99 10.21
CA THR A 69 22.81 -21.65 9.20
C THR A 69 22.69 -22.77 8.17
N ASN A 70 21.49 -23.06 7.74
CA ASN A 70 21.19 -23.91 6.60
C ASN A 70 20.42 -23.07 5.56
N GLY A 71 20.77 -23.22 4.29
CA GLY A 71 20.13 -22.47 3.21
C GLY A 71 18.63 -22.74 3.08
N GLY A 72 17.96 -21.89 2.33
CA GLY A 72 16.54 -22.04 2.01
C GLY A 72 16.25 -21.51 0.62
N ALA A 73 15.31 -20.58 0.51
CA ALA A 73 15.18 -19.75 -0.69
C ALA A 73 16.39 -18.81 -0.81
N ALA A 74 16.82 -18.27 0.33
CA ALA A 74 17.98 -17.39 0.45
C ALA A 74 19.28 -18.16 0.17
N VAL A 75 20.13 -17.62 -0.71
CA VAL A 75 21.40 -18.17 -1.18
C VAL A 75 22.59 -17.63 -0.36
N THR A 76 23.31 -18.55 0.29
CA THR A 76 24.54 -18.21 1.02
C THR A 76 25.58 -17.50 0.12
N GLY A 77 26.00 -16.32 0.56
CA GLY A 77 26.99 -15.49 -0.12
C GLY A 77 26.41 -14.54 -1.18
N ALA A 78 25.12 -14.62 -1.46
CA ALA A 78 24.36 -13.58 -2.16
C ALA A 78 23.62 -12.72 -1.12
N ASP A 79 22.71 -13.31 -0.35
CA ASP A 79 21.81 -12.60 0.57
C ASP A 79 22.17 -12.76 2.07
N TYR A 80 22.96 -13.78 2.46
CA TYR A 80 23.52 -13.84 3.82
C TYR A 80 24.87 -14.56 3.92
N LEU A 81 25.65 -14.26 4.97
CA LEU A 81 26.87 -15.00 5.29
C LEU A 81 26.59 -16.14 6.27
N SER A 82 26.90 -17.37 5.85
CA SER A 82 26.75 -18.55 6.71
C SER A 82 27.69 -18.49 7.91
N ILE A 83 27.13 -18.76 9.09
CA ILE A 83 27.87 -18.84 10.34
C ILE A 83 27.94 -20.28 10.87
N ARG A 84 28.99 -20.54 11.65
CA ARG A 84 29.10 -21.71 12.53
C ARG A 84 29.68 -21.25 13.87
N GLU A 85 28.79 -20.92 14.80
CA GLU A 85 29.17 -20.35 16.09
C GLU A 85 29.09 -21.38 17.21
N VAL A 86 30.05 -21.31 18.14
CA VAL A 86 30.08 -22.22 19.29
C VAL A 86 29.15 -21.69 20.37
N VAL A 87 28.26 -22.56 20.84
CA VAL A 87 27.40 -22.29 22.00
C VAL A 87 28.09 -22.84 23.23
N ASN A 88 28.33 -21.98 24.23
CA ASN A 88 28.87 -22.38 25.51
C ASN A 88 28.24 -21.53 26.63
N ILE A 89 27.15 -22.05 27.19
CA ILE A 89 26.36 -21.36 28.21
C ILE A 89 26.78 -21.88 29.58
N THR A 90 27.47 -21.03 30.33
CA THR A 90 28.00 -21.35 31.66
C THR A 90 27.13 -20.84 32.81
N ASP A 91 26.19 -19.93 32.53
CA ASP A 91 25.21 -19.43 33.50
C ASP A 91 23.77 -19.73 33.01
N PRO A 92 22.94 -20.42 33.79
CA PRO A 92 21.58 -20.82 33.40
C PRO A 92 20.54 -19.70 33.35
N GLN A 93 20.94 -18.42 33.46
CA GLN A 93 20.04 -17.25 33.43
C GLN A 93 20.39 -16.22 32.34
N GLU A 94 21.44 -16.43 31.54
CA GLU A 94 21.91 -15.44 30.57
C GLU A 94 21.53 -15.85 29.14
N SER A 95 20.63 -15.07 28.51
CA SER A 95 20.35 -15.19 27.09
C SER A 95 21.62 -14.85 26.31
N THR A 96 22.01 -15.73 25.40
CA THR A 96 23.14 -15.49 24.49
C THR A 96 22.60 -15.22 23.10
N CYS A 97 23.00 -14.10 22.52
CA CYS A 97 22.59 -13.68 21.20
C CYS A 97 23.74 -13.80 20.19
N TYR A 98 23.39 -14.12 18.96
CA TYR A 98 24.31 -14.34 17.84
C TYR A 98 23.86 -13.46 16.69
N THR A 99 24.81 -12.82 16.00
CA THR A 99 24.52 -12.02 14.82
C THR A 99 24.85 -12.79 13.56
N ILE A 100 23.94 -12.74 12.59
CA ILE A 100 24.14 -13.30 11.25
C ILE A 100 24.20 -12.13 10.28
N PRO A 101 25.30 -11.94 9.52
CA PRO A 101 25.38 -10.87 8.54
C PRO A 101 24.37 -11.08 7.41
N ILE A 102 23.60 -10.04 7.12
CA ILE A 102 22.74 -9.94 5.94
C ILE A 102 23.52 -9.15 4.89
N LEU A 103 23.47 -9.62 3.66
CA LEU A 103 24.12 -8.98 2.52
C LEU A 103 23.07 -8.17 1.80
N ASP A 104 23.40 -6.92 1.51
CA ASP A 104 22.54 -5.90 0.93
C ASP A 104 23.01 -5.66 -0.51
N ASP A 105 22.08 -5.71 -1.47
CA ASP A 105 22.35 -5.33 -2.85
C ASP A 105 21.31 -4.34 -3.41
N ASP A 106 21.07 -4.31 -4.73
CA ASP A 106 20.15 -3.36 -5.38
C ASP A 106 19.16 -4.14 -6.31
N GLU A 107 19.05 -5.47 -6.17
CA GLU A 107 18.22 -6.34 -6.98
C GLU A 107 16.97 -6.78 -6.21
N PHE A 108 15.78 -6.50 -6.77
CA PHE A 108 14.55 -7.08 -6.23
C PHE A 108 14.48 -8.60 -6.48
N GLU A 109 14.68 -9.38 -5.43
CA GLU A 109 14.58 -10.83 -5.36
C GLU A 109 13.28 -11.29 -4.66
N GLY A 110 12.66 -10.38 -3.91
CA GLY A 110 11.48 -10.61 -3.08
C GLY A 110 11.84 -11.32 -1.76
N ASN A 111 10.85 -11.53 -0.88
CA ASN A 111 11.16 -12.07 0.45
C ASN A 111 11.68 -13.52 0.40
N GLU A 112 12.87 -13.72 0.97
CA GLU A 112 13.54 -15.01 1.01
C GLU A 112 13.69 -15.56 2.43
N THR A 113 14.07 -16.83 2.55
CA THR A 113 14.22 -17.49 3.86
C THR A 113 15.43 -18.39 3.95
N PHE A 114 16.04 -18.43 5.12
CA PHE A 114 17.01 -19.46 5.53
C PHE A 114 16.71 -19.94 6.96
N SER A 115 17.29 -21.07 7.34
CA SER A 115 17.06 -21.67 8.67
C SER A 115 18.31 -21.63 9.52
N VAL A 116 18.13 -21.52 10.83
CA VAL A 116 19.19 -21.48 11.84
C VAL A 116 18.95 -22.66 12.77
N VAL A 117 19.93 -23.54 12.87
CA VAL A 117 19.80 -24.82 13.57
C VAL A 117 20.74 -24.81 14.77
N LEU A 118 20.18 -25.08 15.95
CA LEU A 118 20.91 -25.36 17.17
C LEU A 118 21.22 -26.86 17.23
N THR A 119 22.48 -27.23 17.44
CA THR A 119 22.87 -28.62 17.68
C THR A 119 23.61 -28.73 19.00
N LEU A 120 23.09 -29.55 19.91
CA LEU A 120 23.71 -29.81 21.21
C LEU A 120 24.77 -30.92 21.12
N ASN A 121 25.80 -30.81 21.95
CA ASN A 121 26.78 -31.88 22.08
C ASN A 121 26.16 -33.11 22.76
N ALA A 122 26.58 -34.31 22.36
CA ALA A 122 26.02 -35.58 22.85
C ALA A 122 26.18 -35.83 24.37
N ASN A 123 27.04 -35.06 25.05
CA ASN A 123 27.23 -35.10 26.50
C ASN A 123 26.19 -34.25 27.27
N VAL A 124 25.38 -33.46 26.59
CA VAL A 124 24.25 -32.73 27.19
C VAL A 124 23.10 -33.71 27.38
N SER A 125 22.87 -34.15 28.63
CA SER A 125 21.82 -35.11 28.99
C SER A 125 20.76 -34.43 29.86
N GLY A 126 19.47 -34.68 29.59
CA GLY A 126 18.36 -34.15 30.40
C GLY A 126 17.92 -32.71 30.06
N VAL A 127 18.44 -32.13 28.97
CA VAL A 127 17.96 -30.87 28.40
C VAL A 127 16.97 -31.18 27.27
N GLN A 128 15.80 -30.56 27.28
CA GLN A 128 14.83 -30.62 26.18
C GLN A 128 15.00 -29.42 25.25
N GLU A 129 14.99 -29.67 23.94
CA GLU A 129 14.96 -28.61 22.93
C GLU A 129 13.53 -28.05 22.85
N SER A 130 13.39 -26.72 22.95
CA SER A 130 12.09 -26.03 22.80
C SER A 130 11.84 -25.57 21.37
N TYR A 131 12.89 -25.03 20.73
CA TYR A 131 12.99 -24.69 19.32
C TYR A 131 14.45 -24.90 18.90
N ASP A 132 14.76 -26.07 18.32
CA ASP A 132 16.09 -26.42 17.79
C ASP A 132 16.33 -25.86 16.38
N GLU A 133 15.30 -25.30 15.76
CA GLU A 133 15.34 -24.62 14.47
C GLU A 133 14.53 -23.32 14.52
N ALA A 134 15.07 -22.26 13.93
CA ALA A 134 14.37 -20.99 13.69
C ALA A 134 14.51 -20.57 12.22
N THR A 135 13.50 -19.90 11.69
CA THR A 135 13.52 -19.36 10.32
C THR A 135 13.82 -17.87 10.37
N VAL A 136 14.71 -17.41 9.49
CA VAL A 136 14.91 -16.00 9.20
C VAL A 136 14.20 -15.69 7.89
N ILE A 137 13.40 -14.62 7.86
CA ILE A 137 12.85 -14.05 6.63
C ILE A 137 13.66 -12.79 6.34
N ILE A 138 14.33 -12.76 5.19
CA ILE A 138 14.92 -11.55 4.63
C ILE A 138 13.80 -10.85 3.86
N VAL A 139 13.48 -9.63 4.28
CA VAL A 139 12.50 -8.76 3.64
C VAL A 139 13.28 -7.82 2.75
N ASP A 140 13.21 -8.11 1.46
CA ASP A 140 13.73 -7.28 0.37
C ASP A 140 13.19 -5.85 0.51
N ASP A 141 14.09 -4.87 0.46
CA ASP A 141 13.77 -3.44 0.50
C ASP A 141 14.02 -2.72 -0.83
N ASP A 142 14.28 -3.48 -1.89
CA ASP A 142 14.40 -2.99 -3.24
C ASP A 142 13.04 -2.91 -3.96
N ASP A 143 12.97 -2.03 -4.95
CA ASP A 143 11.76 -1.91 -5.76
C ASP A 143 11.83 -2.88 -6.96
N PRO A 144 10.73 -3.59 -7.28
CA PRO A 144 10.69 -4.45 -8.46
C PRO A 144 10.87 -3.65 -9.73
N THR A 145 11.56 -4.23 -10.71
CA THR A 145 11.66 -3.63 -12.04
C THR A 145 10.28 -3.50 -12.68
N ARG A 146 9.89 -2.29 -13.10
CA ARG A 146 8.57 -2.00 -13.69
C ARG A 146 8.63 -0.87 -14.70
N ILE A 147 7.79 -0.97 -15.72
CA ILE A 147 7.53 0.11 -16.68
C ILE A 147 6.02 0.16 -16.93
N GLY A 148 5.44 1.36 -16.92
CA GLY A 148 4.07 1.57 -17.34
C GLY A 148 3.64 3.02 -17.22
N PHE A 149 2.40 3.33 -17.60
CA PHE A 149 1.80 4.61 -17.23
C PHE A 149 1.56 4.69 -15.72
N GLU A 150 1.84 5.86 -15.15
CA GLU A 150 1.62 6.14 -13.71
C GLU A 150 0.15 5.95 -13.32
N TYR A 151 -0.77 6.34 -14.21
CA TYR A 151 -2.21 6.16 -14.03
C TYR A 151 -2.82 5.45 -15.23
N SER A 152 -3.86 4.65 -14.99
CA SER A 152 -4.67 4.03 -16.04
C SER A 152 -5.74 4.98 -16.62
N LEU A 153 -6.03 6.07 -15.91
CA LEU A 153 -7.06 7.05 -16.27
C LEU A 153 -6.57 8.47 -15.97
N TYR A 154 -6.72 9.36 -16.95
CA TYR A 154 -6.48 10.80 -16.83
C TYR A 154 -7.76 11.54 -17.20
N SER A 155 -7.95 12.73 -16.63
CA SER A 155 -9.07 13.61 -16.93
C SER A 155 -8.52 15.02 -17.15
N VAL A 156 -8.96 15.67 -18.22
CA VAL A 156 -8.53 17.01 -18.61
C VAL A 156 -9.73 17.78 -19.13
N ALA A 157 -9.86 19.07 -18.82
CA ALA A 157 -10.88 19.90 -19.45
C ALA A 157 -10.45 20.23 -20.89
N GLU A 158 -11.41 20.36 -21.79
CA GLU A 158 -11.17 20.66 -23.20
C GLU A 158 -10.37 21.96 -23.40
N ASP A 159 -10.73 23.01 -22.65
CA ASP A 159 -10.03 24.31 -22.62
C ASP A 159 -8.62 24.29 -22.00
N SER A 160 -8.15 23.14 -21.48
CA SER A 160 -6.84 23.07 -20.81
C SER A 160 -5.67 23.16 -21.78
N GLY A 161 -5.92 22.98 -23.08
CA GLY A 161 -4.95 23.02 -24.18
C GLY A 161 -3.96 21.85 -24.22
N SER A 162 -3.71 21.16 -23.10
CA SER A 162 -2.91 19.94 -23.07
C SER A 162 -3.12 19.09 -21.82
N VAL A 163 -2.82 17.79 -21.94
CA VAL A 163 -2.72 16.85 -20.83
C VAL A 163 -1.29 16.29 -20.73
N GLN A 164 -0.80 16.10 -19.51
CA GLN A 164 0.50 15.48 -19.25
C GLN A 164 0.31 14.04 -18.79
N ILE A 165 0.99 13.11 -19.47
CA ILE A 165 0.94 11.66 -19.22
C ILE A 165 2.34 11.20 -18.84
N CYS A 166 2.50 10.64 -17.65
CA CYS A 166 3.80 10.23 -17.12
C CYS A 166 3.93 8.70 -17.09
N LEU A 167 5.14 8.23 -17.35
CA LEU A 167 5.54 6.85 -17.12
C LEU A 167 6.09 6.70 -15.70
N ASP A 168 5.71 5.62 -15.03
CA ASP A 168 6.36 5.08 -13.83
C ASP A 168 7.42 4.07 -14.30
N ILE A 169 8.68 4.38 -14.01
CA ILE A 169 9.83 3.62 -14.48
C ILE A 169 10.70 3.30 -13.27
N ASN A 170 10.86 2.01 -12.99
CA ASN A 170 11.94 1.50 -12.16
C ASN A 170 12.65 0.40 -12.96
N SER A 171 13.71 0.75 -13.68
CA SER A 171 14.44 -0.22 -14.51
C SER A 171 15.93 0.06 -14.46
N VAL A 172 16.69 -0.98 -14.16
CA VAL A 172 18.16 -1.01 -14.26
C VAL A 172 18.65 -1.33 -15.68
N THR A 173 17.74 -1.57 -16.62
CA THR A 173 18.05 -1.82 -18.04
C THR A 173 17.51 -0.71 -18.94
N ASN A 174 18.30 -0.35 -19.95
CA ASN A 174 17.83 0.57 -21.00
C ASN A 174 16.77 -0.14 -21.84
N PHE A 175 15.66 0.54 -22.09
CA PHE A 175 14.65 0.06 -23.02
C PHE A 175 14.32 1.12 -24.06
N HIS A 176 13.81 0.62 -25.19
CA HIS A 176 13.29 1.46 -26.26
C HIS A 176 11.83 1.08 -26.47
N GLY A 177 10.97 2.08 -26.42
CA GLY A 177 9.55 1.94 -26.65
C GLY A 177 8.99 3.05 -27.52
N LEU A 178 7.70 2.96 -27.79
CA LEU A 178 6.92 3.95 -28.51
C LEU A 178 5.67 4.26 -27.71
N ILE A 179 5.37 5.54 -27.58
CA ILE A 179 4.06 6.02 -27.13
C ILE A 179 3.29 6.47 -28.35
N THR A 180 2.07 5.96 -28.47
CA THR A 180 1.12 6.31 -29.53
C THR A 180 -0.25 6.56 -28.93
N THR A 181 -1.05 7.37 -29.61
CA THR A 181 -2.46 7.56 -29.27
C THR A 181 -3.36 6.78 -30.22
N ASN A 182 -4.50 6.32 -29.73
CA ASN A 182 -5.55 5.70 -30.51
C ASN A 182 -6.89 6.32 -30.15
N ASP A 183 -7.65 6.68 -31.17
CA ASP A 183 -8.97 7.28 -31.04
C ASP A 183 -9.92 6.39 -30.20
N GLY A 184 -10.83 7.05 -29.49
CA GLY A 184 -11.95 6.43 -28.79
C GLY A 184 -13.25 7.03 -29.26
N THR A 185 -13.97 7.74 -28.38
CA THR A 185 -15.03 8.66 -28.83
C THR A 185 -14.41 9.95 -29.36
N ALA A 186 -13.35 10.43 -28.70
CA ALA A 186 -12.49 11.49 -29.22
C ALA A 186 -11.63 10.95 -30.37
N VAL A 187 -11.58 11.71 -31.47
CA VAL A 187 -10.88 11.48 -32.72
C VAL A 187 -9.74 12.48 -32.96
N THR A 188 -8.65 11.96 -33.52
CA THR A 188 -7.47 12.79 -33.83
C THR A 188 -7.80 13.92 -34.79
N GLY A 189 -7.39 15.13 -34.43
CA GLY A 189 -7.49 16.34 -35.23
C GLY A 189 -8.81 17.10 -35.10
N ALA A 190 -9.81 16.53 -34.42
CA ALA A 190 -10.94 17.27 -33.88
C ALA A 190 -10.63 17.66 -32.43
N ASP A 191 -10.42 16.68 -31.54
CA ASP A 191 -10.40 16.93 -30.09
C ASP A 191 -8.98 16.83 -29.48
N TYR A 192 -8.05 16.16 -30.17
CA TYR A 192 -6.66 16.10 -29.73
C TYR A 192 -5.66 15.91 -30.89
N LEU A 193 -4.39 16.25 -30.65
CA LEU A 193 -3.30 15.95 -31.60
C LEU A 193 -2.62 14.63 -31.26
N SER A 194 -2.65 13.68 -32.20
CA SER A 194 -1.97 12.40 -32.04
C SER A 194 -0.47 12.56 -31.87
N ILE A 195 0.11 11.80 -30.94
CA ILE A 195 1.56 11.76 -30.76
C ILE A 195 2.14 10.42 -31.19
N LEU A 196 3.39 10.46 -31.65
CA LEU A 196 4.24 9.29 -31.84
C LEU A 196 5.60 9.63 -31.25
N GLU A 197 5.81 9.22 -30.00
CA GLU A 197 7.00 9.57 -29.24
C GLU A 197 7.87 8.35 -28.98
N ILE A 198 9.18 8.52 -29.11
CA ILE A 198 10.15 7.47 -28.81
C ILE A 198 10.48 7.55 -27.32
N VAL A 199 10.25 6.45 -26.62
CA VAL A 199 10.69 6.30 -25.23
C VAL A 199 12.12 5.79 -25.26
N ASN A 200 13.06 6.65 -24.86
CA ASN A 200 14.45 6.29 -24.61
C ASN A 200 14.72 6.55 -23.14
N THR A 201 14.83 5.48 -22.35
CA THR A 201 15.23 5.61 -20.95
C THR A 201 16.75 5.51 -20.84
N SER A 202 17.30 6.30 -19.93
CA SER A 202 18.58 5.96 -19.32
C SER A 202 18.32 5.15 -18.05
N VAL A 203 19.27 4.31 -17.65
CA VAL A 203 19.29 3.66 -16.32
C VAL A 203 18.98 4.67 -15.21
N SER A 204 18.23 4.23 -14.18
CA SER A 204 17.87 4.97 -12.96
C SER A 204 17.04 6.26 -13.17
N GLN A 205 16.11 6.30 -14.13
CA GLN A 205 15.12 7.38 -14.22
C GLN A 205 13.80 6.99 -13.57
N GLU A 206 13.34 7.76 -12.58
CA GLU A 206 12.11 7.49 -11.82
C GLU A 206 10.82 7.89 -12.59
N SER A 207 10.89 8.84 -13.53
CA SER A 207 9.73 9.24 -14.33
C SER A 207 10.09 9.97 -15.62
N THR A 208 9.24 9.82 -16.64
CA THR A 208 9.29 10.60 -17.89
C THR A 208 7.88 10.94 -18.33
N CYS A 209 7.62 12.22 -18.63
CA CYS A 209 6.29 12.71 -18.97
C CYS A 209 6.21 13.21 -20.42
N TYR A 210 5.04 13.00 -21.02
CA TYR A 210 4.70 13.34 -22.39
C TYR A 210 3.48 14.26 -22.39
N THR A 211 3.49 15.25 -23.27
CA THR A 211 2.39 16.21 -23.39
C THR A 211 1.60 15.93 -24.66
N ILE A 212 0.29 15.77 -24.51
CA ILE A 212 -0.65 15.61 -25.62
C ILE A 212 -1.47 16.90 -25.69
N GLN A 213 -1.55 17.51 -26.87
CA GLN A 213 -2.35 18.73 -27.05
C GLN A 213 -3.82 18.35 -27.14
N ILE A 214 -4.64 19.06 -26.37
CA ILE A 214 -6.11 19.00 -26.44
C ILE A 214 -6.54 20.18 -27.31
N LEU A 215 -7.45 19.92 -28.23
CA LEU A 215 -8.00 20.93 -29.13
C LEU A 215 -9.31 21.40 -28.52
N ASP A 216 -9.40 22.70 -28.34
CA ASP A 216 -10.56 23.39 -27.78
C ASP A 216 -11.40 23.91 -28.96
N ASP A 217 -12.69 23.64 -28.93
CA ASP A 217 -13.66 24.27 -29.82
C ASP A 217 -14.87 24.82 -29.04
N ASP A 218 -16.01 25.04 -29.71
CA ASP A 218 -17.22 25.60 -29.08
C ASP A 218 -18.42 24.63 -29.29
N GLU A 219 -18.16 23.37 -29.68
CA GLU A 219 -19.17 22.36 -29.96
C GLU A 219 -19.46 21.52 -28.71
N ILE A 220 -20.74 21.45 -28.32
CA ILE A 220 -21.16 20.61 -27.18
C ILE A 220 -21.29 19.16 -27.65
N GLU A 221 -20.27 18.38 -27.34
CA GLU A 221 -20.15 16.97 -27.73
C GLU A 221 -20.28 16.02 -26.52
N GLY A 222 -20.11 16.58 -25.31
CA GLY A 222 -20.08 15.87 -24.05
C GLY A 222 -18.76 15.14 -23.83
N ASN A 223 -18.54 14.58 -22.63
CA ASN A 223 -17.24 13.99 -22.29
C ASN A 223 -16.82 12.86 -23.23
N GLU A 224 -15.60 12.97 -23.74
CA GLU A 224 -15.03 12.05 -24.70
C GLU A 224 -13.78 11.34 -24.20
N THR A 225 -13.34 10.30 -24.91
CA THR A 225 -12.16 9.51 -24.52
C THR A 225 -11.27 9.14 -25.69
N PHE A 226 -9.96 9.12 -25.46
CA PHE A 226 -8.97 8.48 -26.32
C PHE A 226 -7.97 7.67 -25.48
N ASN A 227 -7.19 6.81 -26.14
CA ASN A 227 -6.25 5.92 -25.47
C ASN A 227 -4.81 6.28 -25.78
N VAL A 228 -3.93 6.19 -24.79
CA VAL A 228 -2.49 6.28 -24.93
C VAL A 228 -1.90 4.90 -24.71
N VAL A 229 -1.06 4.43 -25.63
CA VAL A 229 -0.52 3.08 -25.65
C VAL A 229 1.00 3.12 -25.69
N LEU A 230 1.61 2.42 -24.73
CA LEU A 230 3.03 2.16 -24.66
C LEU A 230 3.33 0.80 -25.31
N THR A 231 4.16 0.79 -26.34
CA THR A 231 4.64 -0.44 -26.99
C THR A 231 6.16 -0.55 -26.80
N LEU A 232 6.63 -1.64 -26.18
CA LEU A 232 8.06 -1.91 -26.07
C LEU A 232 8.59 -2.68 -27.28
N ASN A 233 9.85 -2.43 -27.65
CA ASN A 233 10.53 -3.21 -28.68
C ASN A 233 10.76 -4.65 -28.19
N ALA A 234 10.66 -5.64 -29.09
CA ALA A 234 10.73 -7.08 -28.77
C ALA A 234 12.02 -7.56 -28.08
N ASN A 235 13.03 -6.70 -27.92
CA ASN A 235 14.30 -7.01 -27.25
C ASN A 235 14.27 -6.76 -25.72
N VAL A 236 13.17 -6.26 -25.15
CA VAL A 236 13.03 -5.95 -23.71
C VAL A 236 12.27 -7.05 -22.97
N SER A 237 12.57 -8.32 -23.29
CA SER A 237 11.75 -9.49 -22.90
C SER A 237 11.76 -9.83 -21.41
N SER A 238 12.46 -9.07 -20.57
CA SER A 238 12.62 -9.32 -19.13
C SER A 238 12.02 -8.24 -18.23
N VAL A 239 11.56 -7.10 -18.75
CA VAL A 239 10.95 -6.05 -17.90
C VAL A 239 9.43 -6.17 -17.95
N PRO A 240 8.74 -6.42 -16.82
CA PRO A 240 7.29 -6.51 -16.80
C PRO A 240 6.66 -5.14 -17.09
N ILE A 241 5.73 -5.11 -18.04
CA ILE A 241 4.89 -3.93 -18.29
C ILE A 241 3.69 -4.00 -17.34
N ILE A 242 3.64 -3.09 -16.38
CA ILE A 242 2.57 -3.07 -15.38
C ILE A 242 1.31 -2.34 -15.89
N GLN A 243 1.49 -1.40 -16.81
CA GLN A 243 0.41 -0.57 -17.37
C GLN A 243 0.79 -0.08 -18.77
N ASP A 244 0.44 -0.84 -19.82
CA ASP A 244 0.77 -0.54 -21.22
C ASP A 244 -0.21 0.41 -21.92
N LYS A 245 -1.31 0.74 -21.23
CA LYS A 245 -2.39 1.57 -21.76
C LYS A 245 -2.93 2.52 -20.71
N ALA A 246 -3.14 3.79 -21.07
CA ALA A 246 -3.89 4.76 -20.30
C ALA A 246 -5.09 5.28 -21.11
N THR A 247 -6.17 5.64 -20.45
CA THR A 247 -7.33 6.32 -21.07
C THR A 247 -7.33 7.77 -20.64
N VAL A 248 -7.53 8.70 -21.56
CA VAL A 248 -7.73 10.11 -21.26
C VAL A 248 -9.20 10.42 -21.49
N ILE A 249 -9.84 11.06 -20.50
CA ILE A 249 -11.16 11.66 -20.63
C ILE A 249 -10.97 13.15 -20.90
N ILE A 250 -11.48 13.62 -22.03
CA ILE A 250 -11.68 15.04 -22.31
C ILE A 250 -13.03 15.41 -21.71
N VAL A 251 -13.03 16.34 -20.76
CA VAL A 251 -14.22 16.84 -20.10
C VAL A 251 -14.63 18.09 -20.84
N ASP A 252 -15.72 17.94 -21.60
CA ASP A 252 -16.42 19.02 -22.28
C ASP A 252 -16.85 20.07 -21.25
N ASN A 253 -16.52 21.32 -21.55
CA ASN A 253 -16.80 22.48 -20.71
C ASN A 253 -17.64 23.54 -21.45
N ASP A 254 -18.14 23.20 -22.64
CA ASP A 254 -19.00 24.05 -23.43
C ASP A 254 -20.45 24.03 -22.96
N ASP A 255 -21.13 25.15 -23.21
CA ASP A 255 -22.45 25.39 -22.66
C ASP A 255 -23.31 26.24 -23.59
N VAL A 256 -24.61 25.93 -23.65
CA VAL A 256 -25.57 26.79 -24.34
C VAL A 256 -26.02 27.85 -23.37
N ASP A 257 -25.64 29.12 -23.57
CA ASP A 257 -26.18 30.20 -22.76
C ASP A 257 -27.66 30.47 -23.10
N GLU A 258 -28.57 29.79 -22.39
CA GLU A 258 -30.00 29.95 -22.62
C GLU A 258 -30.52 31.33 -22.24
N CYS A 259 -29.79 32.04 -21.37
CA CYS A 259 -30.08 33.41 -20.96
C CYS A 259 -29.77 34.40 -22.09
N GLU A 260 -28.61 34.27 -22.74
CA GLU A 260 -28.23 35.10 -23.89
C GLU A 260 -29.12 34.83 -25.10
N LEU A 261 -29.50 33.56 -25.31
CA LEU A 261 -30.35 33.15 -26.43
C LEU A 261 -31.85 33.42 -26.20
N GLU A 262 -32.25 33.93 -25.03
CA GLU A 262 -33.65 34.14 -24.61
C GLU A 262 -34.54 32.88 -24.78
N ILE A 263 -33.98 31.68 -24.59
CA ILE A 263 -34.71 30.40 -24.69
C ILE A 263 -35.09 29.80 -23.33
N HIS A 264 -34.84 30.53 -22.26
CA HIS A 264 -35.26 30.20 -20.90
C HIS A 264 -36.76 30.45 -20.65
N ASN A 265 -37.27 29.94 -19.53
CA ASN A 265 -38.67 30.13 -19.09
C ASN A 265 -38.83 30.93 -17.79
N CYS A 266 -37.79 31.66 -17.36
CA CYS A 266 -37.86 32.54 -16.19
C CYS A 266 -39.03 33.55 -16.26
N ASP A 267 -39.57 33.90 -15.09
CA ASP A 267 -40.60 34.94 -14.96
C ASP A 267 -40.08 36.29 -15.48
N VAL A 268 -40.97 37.15 -15.99
CA VAL A 268 -40.60 38.53 -16.38
C VAL A 268 -40.03 39.36 -15.21
N ASN A 269 -40.33 38.96 -13.97
CA ASN A 269 -39.78 39.54 -12.74
C ASN A 269 -38.68 38.67 -12.13
N ALA A 270 -38.02 37.82 -12.92
CA ALA A 270 -36.84 37.08 -12.55
C ALA A 270 -35.64 37.45 -13.44
N GLU A 271 -34.45 37.25 -12.90
CA GLU A 271 -33.17 37.27 -13.59
C GLU A 271 -32.82 35.83 -13.99
N CYS A 272 -32.40 35.65 -15.24
CA CYS A 272 -31.84 34.39 -15.73
C CYS A 272 -30.33 34.38 -15.43
N ILE A 273 -29.84 33.28 -14.88
CA ILE A 273 -28.44 33.06 -14.52
C ILE A 273 -27.97 31.82 -15.27
N ASN A 274 -27.03 31.98 -16.20
CA ASN A 274 -26.48 30.86 -16.95
C ASN A 274 -25.57 29.99 -16.06
N ILE A 275 -25.66 28.66 -16.18
CA ILE A 275 -24.80 27.69 -15.49
C ILE A 275 -24.41 26.56 -16.45
N ILE A 276 -23.24 25.95 -16.29
CA ILE A 276 -22.83 24.89 -17.24
C ILE A 276 -23.87 23.76 -17.30
N GLY A 277 -24.42 23.54 -18.49
CA GLY A 277 -25.43 22.55 -18.83
C GLY A 277 -26.90 22.95 -18.55
N SER A 278 -27.18 24.19 -18.09
CA SER A 278 -28.54 24.66 -17.77
C SER A 278 -28.60 26.18 -17.47
N TYR A 279 -29.77 26.67 -17.06
CA TYR A 279 -29.91 27.98 -16.43
C TYR A 279 -30.65 27.90 -15.09
N GLU A 280 -30.47 28.90 -14.23
CA GLU A 280 -31.27 29.15 -13.03
C GLU A 280 -32.08 30.44 -13.18
N CYS A 281 -33.27 30.48 -12.58
CA CYS A 281 -34.10 31.68 -12.51
C CYS A 281 -34.15 32.19 -11.07
N ALA A 282 -33.82 33.46 -10.85
CA ALA A 282 -33.89 34.10 -9.53
C ALA A 282 -34.86 35.29 -9.55
N CYS A 283 -35.89 35.30 -8.69
CA CYS A 283 -36.81 36.43 -8.63
C CYS A 283 -36.07 37.74 -8.27
N ASN A 284 -36.35 38.79 -9.04
CA ASN A 284 -35.80 40.13 -8.82
C ASN A 284 -36.17 40.69 -7.44
N GLU A 285 -35.43 41.70 -7.00
CA GLU A 285 -35.69 42.38 -5.73
C GLU A 285 -37.16 42.87 -5.64
N GLY A 286 -37.81 42.58 -4.51
CA GLY A 286 -39.23 42.88 -4.32
C GLY A 286 -40.20 41.79 -4.78
N TYR A 287 -39.70 40.68 -5.35
CA TYR A 287 -40.48 39.51 -5.76
C TYR A 287 -40.04 38.23 -5.03
N SER A 288 -40.96 37.27 -4.89
CA SER A 288 -40.71 35.94 -4.30
C SER A 288 -41.38 34.85 -5.11
N GLY A 289 -40.73 33.70 -5.18
CA GLY A 289 -41.17 32.57 -5.99
C GLY A 289 -40.03 31.60 -6.25
N ASP A 290 -40.23 30.72 -7.23
CA ASP A 290 -39.26 29.74 -7.71
C ASP A 290 -38.45 30.24 -8.92
N GLY A 291 -38.55 31.53 -9.25
CA GLY A 291 -37.88 32.14 -10.41
C GLY A 291 -38.63 31.96 -11.73
N ILE A 292 -39.44 30.90 -11.87
CA ILE A 292 -40.34 30.71 -13.02
C ILE A 292 -41.67 31.43 -12.78
N ASN A 293 -42.10 31.55 -11.53
CA ASN A 293 -43.29 32.31 -11.12
C ASN A 293 -42.93 33.25 -9.97
N CYS A 294 -42.82 34.54 -10.26
CA CYS A 294 -42.43 35.55 -9.27
C CYS A 294 -43.63 36.43 -8.91
N THR A 295 -43.97 36.45 -7.62
CA THR A 295 -45.06 37.27 -7.07
C THR A 295 -44.51 38.41 -6.23
N SER A 296 -45.13 39.59 -6.33
CA SER A 296 -44.69 40.76 -5.56
C SER A 296 -44.78 40.48 -4.06
N ARG A 297 -43.70 40.79 -3.32
CA ARG A 297 -43.66 40.71 -1.85
C ARG A 297 -44.43 41.81 -1.17
N TRP A 298 -44.88 42.83 -1.91
CA TRP A 298 -45.66 43.92 -1.38
C TRP A 298 -47.15 43.55 -1.38
N PRO A 299 -47.83 43.55 -0.22
CA PRO A 299 -49.27 43.34 -0.20
C PRO A 299 -49.96 44.44 -1.02
N ILE A 300 -50.87 44.02 -1.91
CA ILE A 300 -51.64 44.88 -2.82
C ILE A 300 -52.70 45.72 -2.06
N ASP A 301 -52.44 46.11 -0.81
CA ASP A 301 -53.44 46.69 0.10
C ASP A 301 -52.91 47.84 0.98
N THR A 302 -52.17 48.79 0.38
CA THR A 302 -51.97 50.11 1.04
C THR A 302 -52.32 51.31 0.18
N LEU A 303 -52.66 51.12 -1.10
CA LEU A 303 -53.12 52.22 -1.96
C LEU A 303 -54.62 52.55 -1.83
N ASN A 304 -55.31 52.01 -0.81
CA ASN A 304 -56.72 52.33 -0.50
C ASN A 304 -56.95 52.92 0.90
N ILE A 305 -55.91 53.20 1.69
CA ILE A 305 -56.07 53.84 3.02
C ILE A 305 -55.85 55.37 2.99
N LEU A 306 -55.22 55.93 1.95
CA LEU A 306 -55.02 57.38 1.84
C LEU A 306 -56.15 58.15 1.14
N VAL A 307 -57.17 57.48 0.58
CA VAL A 307 -58.31 58.16 -0.06
C VAL A 307 -59.44 58.50 0.93
N ASN A 308 -59.40 58.00 2.18
CA ASN A 308 -60.49 58.23 3.16
C ASN A 308 -60.16 59.18 4.32
N VAL A 309 -59.07 59.95 4.24
CA VAL A 309 -58.78 61.04 5.22
C VAL A 309 -59.07 62.43 4.64
N MET A 310 -59.37 62.56 3.34
CA MET A 310 -59.82 63.82 2.71
C MET A 310 -61.36 63.94 2.61
N HIS A 311 -62.10 63.58 3.65
CA HIS A 311 -63.52 63.96 3.81
C HIS A 311 -63.87 64.51 5.20
N HIS A 312 -62.85 64.82 6.01
CA HIS A 312 -63.02 65.55 7.27
C HIS A 312 -61.92 66.61 7.45
N ILE A 313 -61.78 67.52 6.48
CA ILE A 313 -61.35 68.92 6.65
C ILE A 313 -62.10 69.77 5.64
#